data_AF-A0A6L8DYW9-F1
#
_entry.id   AF-A0A6L8DYW9-F1
#
_cell.length_a   1.000
_cell.length_b   1.000
_cell.length_c   1.000
_cell.angle_alpha   90.00
_cell.angle_beta   90.00
_cell.angle_gamma   90.00
#
_symmetry.space_group_name_H-M   'P 1'
#
loop_
_entity.id
_entity.type
_entity.pdbx_description
1 polymer ?
#
loop_
_entity_poly.entity_id
_entity_poly.type
_entity_poly.pdbx_seq_one_letter_code
_entity_poly.pdbx_strand_id
1 'polypeptide(L)'
;MRTLSLRAGPAALAVLLLIPTLAAQDRSGPTPKVAPSGRVTTSVTFDGRVLPDGGWFTYTPSHSGPSRITIDYGQPHARTREIFGGLVPYDEVWRLGANWATRLTLDFDVRFGELDVPRGEYTLFMLPREHGGELIVSRQTRQWGTDYDPSFDFGRTSIGRRTLEGNVRSLTVTLEPDLPTEEGAVPSGMLRITWGQAEYFTAWRMRWP
;
A
#
# COMPACT_ATOMS: atom_id res chain seq x y z
N MET A 1 80.55 59.27 -18.48
CA MET A 1 80.32 57.85 -18.12
C MET A 1 78.98 57.75 -17.40
N ARG A 2 78.20 56.70 -17.74
CA ARG A 2 76.87 56.29 -17.24
C ARG A 2 75.64 57.00 -17.84
N THR A 3 75.35 56.51 -19.04
CA THR A 3 74.05 56.21 -19.66
C THR A 3 72.95 55.76 -18.69
N LEU A 4 71.70 56.19 -18.96
CA LEU A 4 70.49 55.37 -18.85
C LEU A 4 69.34 56.04 -19.62
N SER A 5 69.05 55.51 -20.82
CA SER A 5 67.81 55.75 -21.52
C SER A 5 66.71 54.87 -20.93
N LEU A 6 65.52 55.42 -20.68
CA LEU A 6 64.31 54.61 -20.52
C LEU A 6 63.35 54.91 -21.68
N ARG A 7 63.13 53.90 -22.51
CA ARG A 7 61.95 53.70 -23.35
C ARG A 7 61.07 52.65 -22.67
N ALA A 8 59.79 52.94 -22.50
CA ALA A 8 58.67 52.01 -22.32
C ALA A 8 57.41 52.89 -22.45
N GLY A 9 56.34 52.61 -23.19
CA GLY A 9 55.71 51.46 -23.84
C GLY A 9 54.22 51.89 -24.01
N PRO A 10 53.46 51.42 -25.01
CA PRO A 10 52.16 52.01 -25.31
C PRO A 10 51.13 51.72 -24.20
N ALA A 11 50.27 52.70 -23.92
CA ALA A 11 49.18 52.63 -22.95
C ALA A 11 48.19 51.52 -23.34
N ALA A 12 48.03 50.52 -22.48
CA ALA A 12 46.99 49.50 -22.61
C ALA A 12 45.64 50.10 -22.16
N LEU A 13 44.69 50.20 -23.09
CA LEU A 13 43.32 50.61 -22.83
C LEU A 13 42.58 49.44 -22.15
N ALA A 14 42.36 49.53 -20.84
CA ALA A 14 41.56 48.55 -20.10
C ALA A 14 40.06 48.83 -20.31
N VAL A 15 39.41 48.03 -21.15
CA VAL A 15 37.94 48.04 -21.27
C VAL A 15 37.37 47.26 -20.07
N LEU A 16 36.82 47.98 -19.10
CA LEU A 16 36.11 47.40 -17.97
C LEU A 16 34.75 46.87 -18.45
N LEU A 17 34.64 45.56 -18.68
CA LEU A 17 33.36 44.90 -18.92
C LEU A 17 32.58 44.84 -17.60
N LEU A 18 31.55 45.68 -17.44
CA LEU A 18 30.55 45.51 -16.39
C LEU A 18 29.74 44.24 -16.71
N ILE A 19 30.05 43.15 -16.01
CA ILE A 19 29.18 41.98 -15.97
C ILE A 19 28.03 42.33 -15.01
N PRO A 20 26.77 42.40 -15.45
CA PRO A 20 25.67 42.55 -14.51
C PRO A 20 25.65 41.30 -13.62
N THR A 21 25.86 41.48 -12.32
CA THR A 21 25.58 40.44 -11.33
C THR A 21 24.09 40.16 -11.40
N LEU A 22 23.74 39.01 -11.98
CA LEU A 22 22.38 38.50 -11.88
C LEU A 22 22.12 38.27 -10.39
N ALA A 23 21.37 39.17 -9.75
CA ALA A 23 20.90 38.94 -8.39
C ALA A 23 20.11 37.64 -8.43
N ALA A 24 20.62 36.61 -7.73
CA ALA A 24 19.91 35.36 -7.59
C ALA A 24 18.55 35.68 -6.95
N GLN A 25 17.47 35.53 -7.72
CA GLN A 25 16.13 35.62 -7.15
C GLN A 25 16.02 34.53 -6.09
N ASP A 26 15.83 34.94 -4.83
CA ASP A 26 15.58 34.02 -3.73
C ASP A 26 14.30 33.24 -4.05
N ARG A 27 14.46 31.96 -4.42
CA ARG A 27 13.35 31.04 -4.74
C ARG A 27 12.79 30.39 -3.47
N SER A 28 12.77 31.10 -2.35
CA SER A 28 12.24 30.59 -1.07
C SER A 28 10.71 30.60 -1.04
N GLY A 29 10.09 29.87 -1.97
CA GLY A 29 8.68 29.48 -1.87
C GLY A 29 8.46 28.39 -0.81
N PRO A 30 7.22 28.20 -0.32
CA PRO A 30 6.93 27.12 0.62
C PRO A 30 7.35 25.77 0.04
N THR A 31 8.12 24.99 0.80
CA THR A 31 8.55 23.66 0.38
C THR A 31 7.36 22.69 0.49
N PRO A 32 7.02 21.96 -0.59
CA PRO A 32 5.95 20.98 -0.53
C PRO A 32 6.32 19.87 0.47
N LYS A 33 5.38 19.51 1.36
CA LYS A 33 5.54 18.41 2.31
C LYS A 33 4.87 17.16 1.76
N VAL A 34 5.55 16.02 1.83
CA VAL A 34 4.97 14.72 1.50
C VAL A 34 3.93 14.34 2.55
N ALA A 35 2.80 13.80 2.11
CA ALA A 35 1.74 13.36 3.02
C ALA A 35 2.26 12.28 4.00
N PRO A 36 1.75 12.23 5.24
CA PRO A 36 2.16 11.21 6.22
C PRO A 36 1.86 9.76 5.84
N SER A 37 1.05 9.54 4.80
CA SER A 37 0.62 8.24 4.29
C SER A 37 0.42 8.28 2.78
N GLY A 38 0.77 7.19 2.09
CA GLY A 38 0.41 6.95 0.69
C GLY A 38 -0.93 6.21 0.53
N ARG A 39 -1.21 5.77 -0.70
CA ARG A 39 -2.29 4.82 -1.03
C ARG A 39 -1.69 3.72 -1.89
N VAL A 40 -2.05 2.47 -1.60
CA VAL A 40 -1.52 1.29 -2.29
C VAL A 40 -2.68 0.38 -2.64
N THR A 41 -2.60 -0.21 -3.83
CA THR A 41 -3.50 -1.27 -4.27
C THR A 41 -2.68 -2.55 -4.49
N THR A 42 -3.09 -3.65 -3.87
CA THR A 42 -2.59 -4.99 -4.16
C THR A 42 -3.68 -5.81 -4.85
N SER A 43 -3.31 -6.63 -5.82
CA SER A 43 -4.27 -7.46 -6.54
C SER A 43 -3.67 -8.77 -7.01
N VAL A 44 -4.41 -9.86 -6.87
CA VAL A 44 -4.15 -11.11 -7.58
C VAL A 44 -5.11 -11.17 -8.76
N THR A 45 -4.57 -11.50 -9.93
CA THR A 45 -5.29 -11.59 -11.20
C THR A 45 -5.29 -13.03 -11.68
N PHE A 46 -6.43 -13.50 -12.19
CA PHE A 46 -6.63 -14.88 -12.65
C PHE A 46 -6.67 -14.91 -14.18
N ASP A 47 -6.38 -16.05 -14.80
CA ASP A 47 -6.30 -16.21 -16.26
C ASP A 47 -7.65 -16.13 -17.00
N GLY A 48 -8.75 -16.14 -16.24
CA GLY A 48 -10.11 -16.07 -16.74
C GLY A 48 -11.02 -15.20 -15.89
N ARG A 49 -12.34 -15.31 -16.15
CA ARG A 49 -13.37 -14.67 -15.34
C ARG A 49 -14.47 -15.64 -14.93
N VAL A 50 -15.09 -15.37 -13.80
CA VAL A 50 -16.36 -16.01 -13.41
C VAL A 50 -17.49 -15.44 -14.25
N LEU A 51 -18.32 -16.33 -14.80
CA LEU A 51 -19.52 -16.01 -15.58
C LEU A 51 -20.75 -15.83 -14.66
N PRO A 52 -21.80 -15.13 -15.11
CA PRO A 52 -23.02 -14.94 -14.31
C PRO A 52 -23.72 -16.23 -13.89
N ASP A 53 -23.51 -17.33 -14.61
CA ASP A 53 -24.05 -18.67 -14.36
C ASP A 53 -23.16 -19.54 -13.46
N GLY A 54 -22.04 -19.02 -12.97
CA GLY A 54 -21.05 -19.77 -12.17
C GLY A 54 -19.96 -20.48 -12.99
N GLY A 55 -20.00 -20.42 -14.32
CA GLY A 55 -18.93 -20.98 -15.15
C GLY A 55 -17.60 -20.20 -15.07
N TRP A 56 -16.49 -20.83 -15.46
CA TRP A 56 -15.18 -20.19 -15.61
C TRP A 56 -14.83 -20.02 -17.09
N PHE A 57 -14.50 -18.80 -17.51
CA PHE A 57 -14.14 -18.49 -18.90
C PHE A 57 -12.64 -18.24 -19.03
N THR A 58 -11.93 -19.11 -19.74
CA THR A 58 -10.46 -19.16 -19.83
C THR A 58 -9.84 -18.37 -20.99
N TYR A 59 -10.65 -17.85 -21.93
CA TYR A 59 -10.15 -17.14 -23.11
C TYR A 59 -10.35 -15.62 -22.97
N THR A 60 -9.32 -14.79 -23.08
CA THR A 60 -9.49 -13.32 -22.93
C THR A 60 -9.16 -12.55 -24.21
N PRO A 61 -10.10 -12.40 -25.17
CA PRO A 61 -10.07 -11.30 -26.12
C PRO A 61 -10.79 -10.12 -25.44
N SER A 62 -10.04 -9.05 -25.18
CA SER A 62 -10.43 -7.80 -24.49
C SER A 62 -11.95 -7.50 -24.42
N HIS A 63 -12.43 -7.16 -23.22
CA HIS A 63 -13.43 -6.11 -22.87
C HIS A 63 -13.86 -6.23 -21.39
N SER A 64 -13.87 -7.45 -20.81
CA SER A 64 -14.22 -7.69 -19.40
C SER A 64 -13.04 -7.95 -18.47
N GLY A 65 -11.86 -8.24 -19.03
CA GLY A 65 -10.64 -8.51 -18.27
C GLY A 65 -10.69 -9.80 -17.42
N PRO A 66 -9.56 -10.13 -16.81
CA PRO A 66 -9.44 -11.21 -15.83
C PRO A 66 -10.14 -10.86 -14.51
N SER A 67 -10.68 -11.87 -13.82
CA SER A 67 -11.16 -11.74 -12.44
C SER A 67 -10.02 -11.42 -11.49
N ARG A 68 -10.32 -10.75 -10.38
CA ARG A 68 -9.34 -10.31 -9.37
C ARG A 68 -9.85 -10.40 -7.93
N ILE A 69 -8.89 -10.50 -7.02
CA ILE A 69 -9.03 -10.08 -5.62
C ILE A 69 -8.24 -8.77 -5.51
N THR A 70 -8.87 -7.69 -5.06
CA THR A 70 -8.23 -6.37 -4.95
C THR A 70 -8.35 -5.82 -3.53
N ILE A 71 -7.25 -5.37 -2.94
CA ILE A 71 -7.24 -4.62 -1.68
C ILE A 71 -6.62 -3.25 -1.92
N ASP A 72 -7.35 -2.19 -1.58
CA ASP A 72 -6.92 -0.81 -1.72
C ASP A 72 -6.94 -0.12 -0.34
N TYR A 73 -5.79 0.38 0.08
CA TYR A 73 -5.58 0.83 1.46
C TYR A 73 -4.70 2.07 1.56
N GLY A 74 -4.90 2.86 2.60
CA GLY A 74 -3.97 3.92 2.98
C GLY A 74 -2.73 3.33 3.63
N GLN A 75 -1.54 3.68 3.14
CA GLN A 75 -0.25 3.19 3.62
C GLN A 75 0.39 4.19 4.60
N PRO A 76 0.19 4.07 5.91
CA PRO A 76 0.95 4.85 6.90
C PRO A 76 2.41 4.39 7.00
N HIS A 77 3.27 5.31 7.41
CA HIS A 77 4.69 5.05 7.69
C HIS A 77 4.98 5.07 9.19
N ALA A 78 5.70 4.08 9.69
CA ALA A 78 6.06 3.87 11.09
C ALA A 78 6.80 5.07 11.69
N ARG A 79 7.74 5.63 10.91
CA ARG A 79 8.71 6.64 11.38
C ARG A 79 9.50 6.06 12.56
N THR A 80 9.53 6.75 13.70
CA THR A 80 10.24 6.33 14.93
C THR A 80 9.31 5.74 15.99
N ARG A 81 8.09 5.34 15.61
CA ARG A 81 7.04 4.93 16.55
C ARG A 81 7.00 3.42 16.72
N GLU A 82 6.64 2.99 17.91
CA GLU A 82 6.12 1.65 18.17
C GLU A 82 4.74 1.50 17.51
N ILE A 83 4.55 0.39 16.78
CA ILE A 83 3.39 0.19 15.91
C ILE A 83 2.28 -0.53 16.66
N PHE A 84 2.37 -1.84 16.83
CA PHE A 84 1.38 -2.62 17.56
C PHE A 84 1.68 -2.53 19.07
N GLY A 85 0.65 -2.27 19.88
CA GLY A 85 0.79 -1.94 21.31
C GLY A 85 1.06 -0.45 21.57
N GLY A 86 1.36 0.33 20.53
CA GLY A 86 1.55 1.78 20.58
C GLY A 86 0.56 2.52 19.69
N LEU A 87 0.96 2.79 18.44
CA LEU A 87 0.11 3.49 17.46
C LEU A 87 -1.19 2.74 17.11
N VAL A 88 -1.12 1.40 17.12
CA VAL A 88 -2.24 0.48 16.93
C VAL A 88 -2.40 -0.27 18.24
N PRO A 89 -3.35 0.14 19.11
CA PRO A 89 -3.62 -0.54 20.37
C PRO A 89 -4.04 -1.99 20.14
N TYR A 90 -3.67 -2.86 21.06
CA TYR A 90 -4.21 -4.22 21.09
C TYR A 90 -5.64 -4.21 21.61
N ASP A 91 -6.42 -5.21 21.18
CA ASP A 91 -7.81 -5.42 21.58
C ASP A 91 -8.78 -4.28 21.22
N GLU A 92 -8.36 -3.39 20.32
CA GLU A 92 -9.19 -2.35 19.72
C GLU A 92 -9.30 -2.53 18.20
N VAL A 93 -10.48 -2.27 17.64
CA VAL A 93 -10.68 -2.36 16.19
C VAL A 93 -9.91 -1.25 15.48
N TRP A 94 -9.04 -1.67 14.57
CA TRP A 94 -8.20 -0.81 13.75
C TRP A 94 -8.65 -0.84 12.29
N ARG A 95 -8.62 0.33 11.67
CA ARG A 95 -9.00 0.59 10.27
C ARG A 95 -8.17 -0.12 9.19
N LEU A 96 -7.15 -0.89 9.59
CA LEU A 96 -6.20 -1.57 8.71
C LEU A 96 -5.56 -0.62 7.68
N GLY A 97 -5.17 0.59 8.09
CA GLY A 97 -4.66 1.62 7.18
C GLY A 97 -4.67 3.02 7.77
N ALA A 98 -4.72 4.03 6.89
CA ALA A 98 -4.84 5.44 7.26
C ALA A 98 -5.85 6.17 6.35
N ASN A 99 -6.51 7.20 6.89
CA ASN A 99 -7.55 8.00 6.22
C ASN A 99 -8.80 7.16 5.90
N TRP A 100 -9.05 6.88 4.61
CA TRP A 100 -10.16 6.05 4.13
C TRP A 100 -10.04 4.61 4.61
N ALA A 101 -11.18 3.95 4.79
CA ALA A 101 -11.21 2.55 5.18
C ALA A 101 -10.63 1.65 4.09
N THR A 102 -9.95 0.58 4.48
CA THR A 102 -9.34 -0.37 3.55
C THR A 102 -10.40 -1.12 2.78
N ARG A 103 -10.42 -0.95 1.46
CA ARG A 103 -11.43 -1.55 0.58
C ARG A 103 -10.96 -2.91 0.09
N LEU A 104 -11.86 -3.88 0.15
CA LEU A 104 -11.74 -5.19 -0.50
C LEU A 104 -12.75 -5.27 -1.64
N THR A 105 -12.30 -5.70 -2.82
CA THR A 105 -13.17 -6.00 -3.96
C THR A 105 -12.89 -7.44 -4.41
N LEU A 106 -13.96 -8.22 -4.49
CA LEU A 106 -13.95 -9.63 -4.86
C LEU A 106 -14.81 -9.85 -6.11
N ASP A 107 -14.22 -10.36 -7.20
CA ASP A 107 -14.97 -10.70 -8.41
C ASP A 107 -15.65 -12.08 -8.34
N PHE A 108 -15.33 -12.86 -7.31
CA PHE A 108 -15.82 -14.22 -7.05
C PHE A 108 -15.76 -14.50 -5.55
N ASP A 109 -16.36 -15.61 -5.12
CA ASP A 109 -16.43 -15.96 -3.71
C ASP A 109 -15.04 -16.39 -3.19
N VAL A 110 -14.64 -15.90 -2.02
CA VAL A 110 -13.33 -16.17 -1.43
C VAL A 110 -13.48 -16.57 0.03
N ARG A 111 -12.80 -17.64 0.44
CA ARG A 111 -12.61 -17.96 1.85
C ARG A 111 -11.36 -17.29 2.36
N PHE A 112 -11.47 -16.52 3.45
CA PHE A 112 -10.33 -16.02 4.23
C PHE A 112 -10.31 -16.74 5.58
N GLY A 113 -9.25 -17.48 5.88
CA GLY A 113 -9.22 -18.39 7.02
C GLY A 113 -10.44 -19.33 6.98
N GLU A 114 -11.34 -19.18 7.94
CA GLU A 114 -12.58 -19.97 8.00
C GLU A 114 -13.81 -19.24 7.43
N LEU A 115 -13.71 -17.93 7.16
CA LEU A 115 -14.82 -17.09 6.73
C LEU A 115 -15.01 -17.14 5.21
N ASP A 116 -16.16 -17.65 4.76
CA ASP A 116 -16.61 -17.57 3.36
C ASP A 116 -17.20 -16.18 3.08
N VAL A 117 -16.58 -15.43 2.17
CA VAL A 117 -16.99 -14.09 1.75
C VAL A 117 -17.47 -14.14 0.29
N PRO A 118 -18.76 -13.90 0.02
CA PRO A 118 -19.27 -13.83 -1.34
C PRO A 118 -18.64 -12.70 -2.14
N ARG A 119 -18.64 -12.82 -3.47
CA ARG A 119 -18.25 -11.73 -4.38
C ARG A 119 -18.93 -10.41 -4.01
N GLY A 120 -18.21 -9.30 -4.13
CA GLY A 120 -18.73 -7.98 -3.76
C GLY A 120 -17.65 -6.98 -3.35
N GLU A 121 -18.10 -5.80 -2.94
CA GLU A 121 -17.27 -4.77 -2.31
C GLU A 121 -17.47 -4.78 -0.79
N TYR A 122 -16.38 -4.75 -0.04
CA TYR A 122 -16.35 -4.76 1.42
C TYR A 122 -15.30 -3.79 1.95
N THR A 123 -15.33 -3.57 3.26
CA THR A 123 -14.25 -2.93 4.00
C THR A 123 -13.59 -3.92 4.94
N LEU A 124 -12.26 -3.86 5.03
CA LEU A 124 -11.48 -4.62 5.98
C LEU A 124 -11.13 -3.78 7.21
N PHE A 125 -11.42 -4.35 8.37
CA PHE A 125 -10.89 -3.91 9.66
C PHE A 125 -10.09 -5.04 10.27
N MET A 126 -9.36 -4.73 11.34
CA MET A 126 -8.56 -5.70 12.04
C MET A 126 -8.67 -5.48 13.55
N LEU A 127 -8.79 -6.55 14.31
CA LEU A 127 -8.67 -6.54 15.78
C LEU A 127 -7.35 -7.23 16.16
N PRO A 128 -6.25 -6.49 16.33
CA PRO A 128 -4.95 -7.06 16.64
C PRO A 128 -4.87 -7.48 18.11
N ARG A 129 -4.15 -8.57 18.36
CA ARG A 129 -3.80 -9.07 19.70
C ARG A 129 -2.31 -9.44 19.76
N GLU A 130 -1.78 -9.61 20.95
CA GLU A 130 -0.36 -9.99 21.13
C GLU A 130 -0.03 -11.36 20.49
N HIS A 131 -0.99 -12.28 20.46
CA HIS A 131 -0.82 -13.65 19.96
C HIS A 131 -1.76 -14.00 18.79
N GLY A 132 -2.00 -13.07 17.88
CA GLY A 132 -2.88 -13.26 16.73
C GLY A 132 -3.83 -12.09 16.57
N GLY A 133 -5.00 -12.32 15.99
CA GLY A 133 -6.03 -11.30 15.91
C GLY A 133 -7.25 -11.80 15.16
N GLU A 134 -8.09 -10.86 14.77
CA GLU A 134 -9.18 -11.13 13.84
C GLU A 134 -9.10 -10.17 12.65
N LEU A 135 -9.32 -10.73 11.45
CA LEU A 135 -9.67 -9.96 10.27
C LEU A 135 -11.19 -9.82 10.27
N ILE A 136 -11.67 -8.59 10.12
CA ILE A 136 -13.09 -8.25 10.12
C ILE A 136 -13.45 -7.79 8.70
N VAL A 137 -14.49 -8.39 8.14
CA VAL A 137 -15.07 -8.00 6.85
C VAL A 137 -16.38 -7.29 7.14
N SER A 138 -16.52 -6.04 6.70
CA SER A 138 -17.72 -5.21 6.89
C SER A 138 -18.42 -4.95 5.56
N ARG A 139 -19.77 -4.94 5.60
CA ARG A 139 -20.63 -4.60 4.46
C ARG A 139 -20.72 -3.09 4.21
N GLN A 140 -20.37 -2.27 5.20
CA GLN A 140 -20.32 -0.83 5.03
C GLN A 140 -19.11 -0.48 4.17
N THR A 141 -19.31 0.31 3.12
CA THR A 141 -18.26 0.74 2.19
C THR A 141 -18.23 2.25 2.06
N ARG A 142 -17.12 2.79 1.54
CA ARG A 142 -16.93 4.23 1.25
C ARG A 142 -17.05 5.12 2.50
N GLN A 143 -16.69 4.58 3.67
CA GLN A 143 -16.64 5.28 4.94
C GLN A 143 -15.22 5.76 5.27
N TRP A 144 -15.14 6.74 6.17
CA TRP A 144 -13.88 7.09 6.79
C TRP A 144 -13.40 5.95 7.68
N GLY A 145 -12.09 5.70 7.74
CA GLY A 145 -11.58 4.48 8.37
C GLY A 145 -11.83 4.37 9.89
N THR A 146 -12.17 5.46 10.58
CA THR A 146 -12.49 5.41 12.02
C THR A 146 -13.98 5.24 12.31
N ASP A 147 -14.83 5.28 11.29
CA ASP A 147 -16.28 5.21 11.45
C ASP A 147 -16.72 3.73 11.44
N TYR A 148 -16.17 2.97 12.39
CA TYR A 148 -16.45 1.55 12.54
C TYR A 148 -17.76 1.32 13.31
N ASP A 149 -18.67 0.55 12.72
CA ASP A 149 -19.90 0.08 13.35
C ASP A 149 -20.01 -1.45 13.22
N PRO A 150 -19.98 -2.19 14.35
CA PRO A 150 -20.00 -3.64 14.35
C PRO A 150 -21.31 -4.24 13.81
N SER A 151 -22.40 -3.46 13.71
CA SER A 151 -23.66 -3.93 13.13
C SER A 151 -23.55 -4.21 11.63
N PHE A 152 -22.53 -3.65 10.96
CA PHE A 152 -22.24 -3.90 9.56
C PHE A 152 -21.20 -5.02 9.34
N ASP A 153 -20.69 -5.65 10.39
CA ASP A 153 -19.79 -6.79 10.24
C ASP A 153 -20.50 -7.89 9.44
N PHE A 154 -19.95 -8.23 8.27
CA PHE A 154 -20.33 -9.43 7.54
C PHE A 154 -19.88 -10.67 8.31
N GLY A 155 -18.66 -10.64 8.82
CA GLY A 155 -18.07 -11.72 9.59
C GLY A 155 -16.63 -11.43 9.99
N ARG A 156 -16.08 -12.33 10.80
CA ARG A 156 -14.70 -12.26 11.32
C ARG A 156 -14.03 -13.61 11.14
N THR A 157 -12.71 -13.59 10.95
CA THR A 157 -11.88 -14.81 10.96
C THR A 157 -10.63 -14.57 11.79
N SER A 158 -10.19 -15.60 12.51
CA SER A 158 -8.89 -15.57 13.19
C SER A 158 -7.76 -15.43 12.18
N ILE A 159 -6.73 -14.67 12.56
CA ILE A 159 -5.48 -14.50 11.81
C ILE A 159 -4.29 -14.79 12.72
N GLY A 160 -3.26 -15.43 12.16
CA GLY A 160 -2.01 -15.68 12.85
C GLY A 160 -1.20 -14.40 13.00
N ARG A 161 -0.23 -14.42 13.93
CA ARG A 161 0.76 -13.36 14.11
C ARG A 161 2.14 -13.98 14.26
N ARG A 162 3.15 -13.34 13.67
CA ARG A 162 4.56 -13.61 13.95
C ARG A 162 5.37 -12.32 14.04
N THR A 163 6.49 -12.40 14.76
CA THR A 163 7.49 -11.33 14.79
C THR A 163 8.46 -11.50 13.63
N LEU A 164 8.77 -10.41 12.94
CA LEU A 164 9.75 -10.32 11.88
C LEU A 164 11.10 -9.89 12.44
N GLU A 165 12.19 -10.39 11.86
CA GLU A 165 13.56 -9.99 12.24
C GLU A 165 13.88 -8.54 11.83
N GLY A 166 13.19 -8.03 10.79
CA GLY A 166 13.35 -6.69 10.26
C GLY A 166 12.19 -5.75 10.62
N ASN A 167 12.44 -4.45 10.48
CA ASN A 167 11.43 -3.41 10.70
C ASN A 167 10.85 -2.91 9.36
N VAL A 168 9.61 -3.28 9.07
CA VAL A 168 8.87 -2.82 7.88
C VAL A 168 8.36 -1.40 8.13
N ARG A 169 8.95 -0.43 7.42
CA ARG A 169 8.68 1.01 7.65
C ARG A 169 7.29 1.46 7.24
N SER A 170 6.68 0.80 6.27
CA SER A 170 5.38 1.18 5.70
C SER A 170 4.43 0.02 5.82
N LEU A 171 3.16 0.28 6.17
CA LEU A 171 2.15 -0.78 6.15
C LEU A 171 2.12 -1.44 4.77
N THR A 172 2.31 -2.74 4.72
CA THR A 172 2.27 -3.52 3.49
C THR A 172 1.22 -4.61 3.63
N VAL A 173 0.21 -4.56 2.76
CA VAL A 173 -0.82 -5.59 2.63
C VAL A 173 -0.57 -6.31 1.30
N THR A 174 -0.36 -7.62 1.37
CA THR A 174 -0.01 -8.43 0.20
C THR A 174 -0.95 -9.62 0.07
N LEU A 175 -1.34 -9.93 -1.16
CA LEU A 175 -1.95 -11.19 -1.54
C LEU A 175 -0.90 -12.02 -2.28
N GLU A 176 -0.39 -13.06 -1.64
CA GLU A 176 0.61 -13.96 -2.21
C GLU A 176 -0.09 -15.24 -2.72
N PRO A 177 -0.22 -15.45 -4.03
CA PRO A 177 -0.81 -16.67 -4.57
C PRO A 177 0.15 -17.85 -4.44
N ASP A 178 -0.38 -19.01 -4.09
CA ASP A 178 0.33 -20.29 -4.21
C ASP A 178 0.37 -20.69 -5.69
N LEU A 179 1.53 -21.10 -6.17
CA LEU A 179 1.65 -21.63 -7.53
C LEU A 179 1.05 -23.04 -7.56
N PRO A 180 0.02 -23.29 -8.39
CA PRO A 180 -0.61 -24.60 -8.44
C PRO A 180 0.38 -25.66 -8.93
N THR A 181 0.48 -26.76 -8.19
CA THR A 181 1.33 -27.90 -8.53
C THR A 181 0.60 -28.97 -9.35
N GLU A 182 -0.73 -28.91 -9.37
CA GLU A 182 -1.61 -29.85 -10.07
C GLU A 182 -2.61 -29.09 -10.94
N GLU A 183 -2.92 -29.63 -12.11
CA GLU A 183 -3.93 -29.06 -13.01
C GLU A 183 -5.32 -29.10 -12.34
N GLY A 184 -6.05 -28.00 -12.41
CA GLY A 184 -7.37 -27.88 -11.76
C GLY A 184 -7.33 -27.63 -10.26
N ALA A 185 -6.15 -27.45 -9.64
CA ALA A 185 -6.05 -27.04 -8.25
C ALA A 185 -6.77 -25.70 -8.02
N VAL A 186 -7.63 -25.67 -7.00
CA VAL A 186 -8.37 -24.44 -6.64
C VAL A 186 -7.37 -23.37 -6.21
N PRO A 187 -7.38 -22.16 -6.82
CA PRO A 187 -6.44 -21.12 -6.47
C PRO A 187 -6.50 -20.75 -4.98
N SER A 188 -5.33 -20.67 -4.35
CA SER A 188 -5.15 -20.29 -2.96
C SER A 188 -3.93 -19.41 -2.77
N GLY A 189 -3.75 -18.92 -1.56
CA GLY A 189 -2.57 -18.16 -1.18
C GLY A 189 -2.64 -17.65 0.25
N MET A 190 -1.78 -16.68 0.54
CA MET A 190 -1.70 -16.02 1.84
C MET A 190 -2.03 -14.53 1.71
N LEU A 191 -2.89 -14.04 2.61
CA LEU A 191 -3.03 -12.61 2.88
C LEU A 191 -2.05 -12.27 4.00
N ARG A 192 -1.17 -11.30 3.76
CA ARG A 192 -0.22 -10.81 4.76
C ARG A 192 -0.40 -9.33 5.02
N ILE A 193 -0.34 -8.95 6.29
CA ILE A 193 -0.39 -7.58 6.79
C ILE A 193 0.89 -7.38 7.59
N THR A 194 1.84 -6.62 7.06
CA THR A 194 3.15 -6.37 7.67
C THR A 194 3.33 -4.91 8.01
N TRP A 195 3.69 -4.62 9.26
CA TRP A 195 4.08 -3.27 9.67
C TRP A 195 4.89 -3.30 10.96
N GLY A 196 5.97 -2.51 11.01
CA GLY A 196 6.92 -2.61 12.10
C GLY A 196 7.61 -3.97 12.08
N GLN A 197 7.71 -4.61 13.24
CA GLN A 197 8.22 -5.98 13.38
C GLN A 197 7.10 -7.04 13.41
N ALA A 198 5.85 -6.69 13.10
CA ALA A 198 4.75 -7.65 13.13
C ALA A 198 4.29 -8.01 11.73
N GLU A 199 4.00 -9.30 11.54
CA GLU A 199 3.21 -9.80 10.44
C GLU A 199 1.97 -10.51 10.99
N TYR A 200 0.82 -10.15 10.46
CA TYR A 200 -0.41 -10.92 10.61
C TYR A 200 -0.75 -11.57 9.28
N PHE A 201 -1.29 -12.79 9.34
CA PHE A 201 -1.51 -13.56 8.13
C PHE A 201 -2.71 -14.50 8.25
N THR A 202 -3.36 -14.75 7.13
CA THR A 202 -4.38 -15.79 7.00
C THR A 202 -4.42 -16.31 5.57
N ALA A 203 -4.76 -17.59 5.42
CA ALA A 203 -4.90 -18.18 4.10
C ALA A 203 -6.11 -17.57 3.39
N TRP A 204 -6.03 -17.45 2.06
CA TRP A 204 -7.19 -17.23 1.22
C TRP A 204 -7.31 -18.35 0.21
N ARG A 205 -8.55 -18.66 -0.19
CA ARG A 205 -8.84 -19.66 -1.22
C ARG A 205 -10.05 -19.24 -2.02
N MET A 206 -9.96 -19.34 -3.34
CA MET A 206 -11.12 -19.19 -4.21
C MET A 206 -12.18 -20.23 -3.83
N ARG A 207 -13.42 -19.80 -3.66
CA ARG A 207 -14.56 -20.70 -3.59
C ARG A 207 -15.07 -20.86 -5.01
N TRP A 208 -14.87 -22.07 -5.53
CA TRP A 208 -15.41 -22.43 -6.84
C TRP A 208 -16.94 -22.31 -6.78
N PRO A 209 -17.58 -21.66 -7.78
CA PRO A 209 -19.03 -21.60 -7.86
C PRO A 209 -19.69 -22.98 -7.93
#